data_AF-A0A9X8DTD5-F1
#
_entry.id   AF-A0A9X8DTD5-F1
#
_cell.length_a   1.000
_cell.length_b   1.000
_cell.length_c   1.000
_cell.angle_alpha   90.00
_cell.angle_beta   90.00
_cell.angle_gamma   90.00
#
_symmetry.space_group_name_H-M   'P 1'
#
loop_
_entity.id
_entity.type
_entity.pdbx_description
1 polymer ?
#
loop_
_entity_poly.entity_id
_entity_poly.type
_entity_poly.pdbx_seq_one_letter_code
_entity_poly.pdbx_strand_id
1 'polypeptide(L)'
;MCPLEIKETAFKETVDKEWVHVVCALWSRGVEFEDIERMKGLKNVLATMDGMEDAAKTAPCALCADASGSKVKCCRNGCDVHFHALCGRQTFGVYDMYMNDAGNLRSFCKEHRPKFRPRLQNS
;
A
#
# COMPACT_ATOMS: atom_id res chain seq x y z
N MET A 1 -0.81 -5.40 -9.01
CA MET A 1 -0.25 -5.11 -7.65
C MET A 1 -1.06 -5.68 -6.49
N CYS A 2 -2.36 -5.95 -6.62
CA CYS A 2 -3.19 -6.64 -5.63
C CYS A 2 -4.27 -7.41 -6.42
N PRO A 3 -4.68 -8.61 -5.98
CA PRO A 3 -5.66 -9.42 -6.71
C PRO A 3 -7.12 -8.96 -6.55
N LEU A 4 -7.40 -7.96 -5.69
CA LEU A 4 -8.77 -7.51 -5.45
C LEU A 4 -9.31 -6.68 -6.61
N GLU A 5 -10.36 -7.16 -7.28
CA GLU A 5 -11.09 -6.39 -8.30
C GLU A 5 -12.26 -5.63 -7.67
N ILE A 6 -12.02 -4.40 -7.20
CA ILE A 6 -13.07 -3.54 -6.62
C ILE A 6 -13.36 -2.38 -7.58
N LYS A 7 -14.56 -2.40 -8.18
CA LYS A 7 -14.97 -1.47 -9.25
C LYS A 7 -15.00 0.01 -8.80
N GLU A 8 -15.24 0.27 -7.53
CA GLU A 8 -15.37 1.61 -6.96
C GLU A 8 -14.04 2.23 -6.51
N THR A 9 -12.91 1.59 -6.82
CA THR A 9 -11.58 2.10 -6.45
C THR A 9 -10.95 2.89 -7.59
N ALA A 10 -10.07 3.82 -7.24
CA ALA A 10 -9.34 4.61 -8.24
C ALA A 10 -8.21 3.78 -8.86
N PHE A 11 -8.20 3.69 -10.18
CA PHE A 11 -7.14 3.07 -10.96
C PHE A 11 -6.33 4.12 -11.72
N LYS A 12 -5.08 3.78 -12.03
CA LYS A 12 -4.24 4.55 -12.92
C LYS A 12 -3.47 3.63 -13.87
N GLU A 13 -3.41 4.04 -15.13
CA GLU A 13 -2.63 3.39 -16.16
C GLU A 13 -1.12 3.57 -15.89
N THR A 14 -0.38 2.48 -16.07
CA THR A 14 1.08 2.42 -16.03
C THR A 14 1.67 2.80 -17.38
N VAL A 15 2.98 3.06 -17.44
CA VAL A 15 3.70 3.28 -18.71
C VAL A 15 3.65 2.05 -19.62
N ASP A 16 3.51 0.86 -19.03
CA ASP A 16 3.41 -0.44 -19.71
C ASP A 16 1.98 -0.81 -20.11
N LYS A 17 1.03 0.14 -20.07
CA LYS A 17 -0.39 -0.04 -20.45
C LYS A 17 -1.22 -0.96 -19.54
N GLU A 18 -0.65 -1.38 -18.41
CA GLU A 18 -1.36 -2.06 -17.33
C GLU A 18 -2.11 -1.05 -16.44
N TRP A 19 -3.08 -1.52 -15.66
CA TRP A 19 -3.83 -0.72 -14.69
C TRP A 19 -3.57 -1.17 -13.26
N VAL A 20 -3.35 -0.22 -12.36
CA VAL A 20 -3.13 -0.50 -10.94
C VAL A 20 -3.97 0.42 -10.07
N HIS A 21 -4.40 -0.08 -8.90
CA HIS A 21 -5.04 0.78 -7.92
C HIS A 21 -4.09 1.88 -7.47
N VAL A 22 -4.56 3.13 -7.44
CA VAL A 22 -3.79 4.27 -6.94
C VAL A 22 -3.30 4.03 -5.51
N VAL A 23 -4.15 3.44 -4.65
CA VAL A 23 -3.74 3.09 -3.27
C VAL A 23 -2.60 2.07 -3.22
N CYS A 24 -2.56 1.10 -4.15
CA CYS A 24 -1.45 0.16 -4.21
C CYS A 24 -0.16 0.85 -4.63
N ALA A 25 -0.22 1.68 -5.68
CA ALA A 25 0.93 2.43 -6.17
C ALA A 25 1.52 3.36 -5.09
N LEU A 26 0.68 4.14 -4.41
CA LEU A 26 1.11 5.07 -3.37
C LEU A 26 1.81 4.39 -2.19
N TRP A 27 1.49 3.13 -1.90
CA TRP A 27 2.02 2.38 -0.76
C TRP A 27 3.19 1.47 -1.10
N SER A 28 3.59 1.41 -2.37
CA SER A 28 4.75 0.65 -2.82
C SER A 28 5.95 1.58 -3.02
N ARG A 29 7.04 1.31 -2.28
CA ARG A 29 8.27 2.12 -2.35
C ARG A 29 8.95 1.92 -3.70
N GLY A 30 8.93 2.95 -4.56
CA GLY A 30 9.60 2.94 -5.86
C GLY A 30 8.67 3.17 -7.06
N VAL A 31 7.35 3.10 -6.85
CA VAL A 31 6.38 3.49 -7.88
C VAL A 31 6.33 5.02 -7.96
N GLU A 32 6.53 5.55 -9.16
CA GLU A 32 6.59 6.98 -9.42
C GLU A 32 5.63 7.36 -10.55
N PHE A 33 5.26 8.63 -10.60
CA PHE A 33 4.62 9.18 -11.79
C PHE A 33 5.67 9.44 -12.88
N GLU A 34 5.34 9.13 -14.13
CA GLU A 34 6.14 9.54 -15.30
C GLU A 34 6.15 11.07 -15.41
N ASP A 35 4.97 11.68 -15.31
CA ASP A 35 4.76 13.12 -15.28
C ASP A 35 4.02 13.47 -13.97
N ILE A 36 4.78 14.01 -13.01
CA ILE A 36 4.28 14.37 -11.67
C ILE A 36 3.27 15.52 -11.76
N GLU A 37 3.51 16.52 -12.61
CA GLU A 37 2.65 17.70 -12.73
C GLU A 37 1.25 17.33 -13.25
N ARG A 38 1.19 16.39 -14.18
CA ARG A 38 -0.08 15.90 -14.75
C ARG A 38 -0.60 14.63 -14.09
N MET A 39 0.12 14.11 -13.08
CA MET A 39 -0.12 12.81 -12.47
C MET A 39 -0.35 11.72 -13.53
N LYS A 40 0.47 11.71 -14.59
CA LYS A 40 0.29 10.82 -15.75
C LYS A 40 1.33 9.71 -15.72
N GLY A 41 0.86 8.49 -16.01
CA GLY A 41 1.66 7.28 -16.13
C GLY A 41 2.29 6.85 -14.81
N LEU A 42 2.09 5.60 -14.40
CA LEU A 42 2.88 5.02 -13.32
C LEU A 42 4.06 4.24 -13.90
N LYS A 43 5.28 4.56 -13.47
CA LYS A 43 6.51 3.85 -13.85
C LYS A 43 7.08 3.05 -12.67
N ASN A 44 8.05 2.18 -12.96
CA ASN A 44 8.74 1.31 -11.98
C ASN A 44 7.84 0.32 -11.23
N VAL A 45 6.62 0.05 -11.70
CA VAL A 45 5.68 -0.85 -11.02
C VAL A 45 6.23 -2.27 -10.92
N LEU A 46 6.69 -2.84 -12.04
CA LEU A 46 7.28 -4.18 -12.08
C LEU A 46 8.59 -4.25 -11.29
N ALA A 47 9.51 -3.31 -11.53
CA ALA A 47 10.77 -3.24 -10.80
C ALA A 47 10.58 -3.13 -9.27
N THR A 48 9.57 -2.38 -8.82
CA THR A 48 9.21 -2.28 -7.40
C THR A 48 8.72 -3.62 -6.85
N MET A 49 7.95 -4.37 -7.63
CA MET A 49 7.48 -5.70 -7.22
C MET A 49 8.62 -6.73 -7.22
N ASP A 50 9.50 -6.69 -8.20
CA ASP A 50 10.65 -7.58 -8.32
C ASP A 50 11.71 -7.31 -7.25
N GLY A 51 11.87 -6.05 -6.84
CA GLY A 51 12.79 -5.62 -5.79
C GLY A 51 12.32 -5.91 -4.36
N MET A 52 11.12 -6.45 -4.16
CA MET A 52 10.65 -6.85 -2.83
C MET A 52 11.51 -7.98 -2.25
N GLU A 53 11.74 -7.96 -0.94
CA GLU A 53 12.38 -9.07 -0.23
C GLU A 53 11.59 -10.38 -0.43
N ASP A 54 12.28 -11.52 -0.54
CA ASP A 54 11.63 -12.80 -0.82
C ASP A 54 10.65 -13.23 0.28
N ALA A 55 10.95 -12.89 1.54
CA ALA A 55 10.03 -13.08 2.66
C ALA A 55 8.73 -12.27 2.44
N ALA A 56 8.83 -11.02 1.97
CA ALA A 56 7.67 -10.19 1.67
C ALA A 56 6.90 -10.67 0.42
N LYS A 57 7.58 -11.25 -0.58
CA LYS A 57 6.94 -11.87 -1.76
C LYS A 57 6.09 -13.08 -1.38
N THR A 58 6.61 -13.93 -0.50
CA THR A 58 5.97 -15.20 -0.11
C THR A 58 4.96 -15.08 1.03
N ALA A 59 5.08 -14.07 1.90
CA ALA A 59 4.14 -13.85 3.00
C ALA A 59 2.71 -13.64 2.47
N PRO A 60 1.68 -14.33 2.98
CA PRO A 60 0.30 -14.09 2.55
C PRO A 60 -0.24 -12.78 3.14
N CYS A 61 -1.17 -12.15 2.43
CA CYS A 61 -1.95 -11.05 3.00
C CYS A 61 -2.84 -11.56 4.14
N ALA A 62 -2.73 -10.96 5.33
CA ALA A 62 -3.50 -11.35 6.50
C ALA A 62 -5.02 -11.16 6.38
N LEU A 63 -5.50 -10.51 5.31
CA LEU A 63 -6.91 -10.19 5.08
C LEU A 63 -7.56 -11.04 3.98
N CYS A 64 -6.83 -11.38 2.92
CA CYS A 64 -7.37 -12.19 1.81
C CYS A 64 -6.62 -13.52 1.60
N ALA A 65 -5.61 -13.82 2.41
CA ALA A 65 -4.73 -15.00 2.33
C ALA A 65 -3.89 -15.15 1.04
N ASP A 66 -4.03 -14.24 0.07
CA ASP A 66 -3.28 -14.27 -1.18
C ASP A 66 -1.86 -13.70 -1.00
N ALA A 67 -0.86 -14.40 -1.55
CA ALA A 67 0.56 -14.00 -1.49
C ALA A 67 1.00 -13.16 -2.70
N SER A 68 0.23 -13.11 -3.78
CA SER A 68 0.54 -12.33 -4.97
C SER A 68 0.52 -10.82 -4.72
N GLY A 69 1.18 -10.06 -5.60
CA GLY A 69 1.18 -8.61 -5.53
C GLY A 69 2.03 -8.03 -4.39
N SER A 70 1.91 -6.72 -4.20
CA SER A 70 2.70 -5.97 -3.21
C SER A 70 1.91 -5.80 -1.92
N LYS A 71 2.58 -6.06 -0.79
CA LYS A 71 2.01 -5.94 0.56
C LYS A 71 2.81 -4.94 1.37
N VAL A 72 2.11 -4.24 2.26
CA VAL A 72 2.73 -3.42 3.29
C VAL A 72 2.92 -4.24 4.55
N LYS A 73 4.02 -3.99 5.27
CA LYS A 73 4.32 -4.63 6.56
C LYS A 73 3.87 -3.74 7.71
N CYS A 74 3.40 -4.36 8.78
CA CYS A 74 3.16 -3.64 10.04
C CYS A 74 4.45 -2.96 10.54
N CYS A 75 4.40 -1.66 10.82
CA CYS A 75 5.54 -0.88 11.29
C CYS A 75 5.92 -1.13 12.76
N ARG A 76 5.19 -2.00 13.48
CA ARG A 76 5.58 -2.42 14.83
C ARG A 76 6.80 -3.32 14.75
N ASN A 77 7.87 -2.95 15.44
CA ASN A 77 9.08 -3.78 15.54
C ASN A 77 8.74 -5.21 15.97
N GLY A 78 9.25 -6.20 15.24
CA GLY A 78 9.00 -7.63 15.47
C GLY A 78 7.65 -8.15 14.98
N CYS A 79 6.78 -7.30 14.41
CA CYS A 79 5.52 -7.76 13.82
C CYS A 79 5.74 -8.14 12.34
N ASP A 80 5.39 -9.37 11.98
CA ASP A 80 5.53 -9.88 10.61
C ASP A 80 4.21 -9.95 9.83
N VAL A 81 3.21 -9.20 10.28
CA VAL A 81 1.92 -9.12 9.59
C VAL A 81 2.07 -8.27 8.33
N HIS A 82 1.73 -8.88 7.19
CA HIS A 82 1.68 -8.27 5.87
C HIS A 82 0.24 -8.20 5.37
N PHE A 83 -0.10 -7.15 4.64
CA PHE A 83 -1.42 -7.01 4.01
C PHE A 83 -1.35 -6.13 2.78
N HIS A 84 -2.21 -6.35 1.78
CA HIS A 84 -2.31 -5.42 0.66
C HIS A 84 -2.85 -4.08 1.14
N ALA A 85 -2.34 -2.98 0.57
CA ALA A 85 -2.78 -1.63 0.90
C ALA A 85 -4.29 -1.44 0.72
N LEU A 86 -4.85 -1.99 -0.37
CA LEU A 86 -6.29 -1.94 -0.63
C LEU A 86 -7.08 -2.78 0.39
N CYS A 87 -6.64 -4.00 0.71
CA CYS A 87 -7.28 -4.82 1.75
C CYS A 87 -7.35 -4.05 3.08
N GLY A 88 -6.24 -3.46 3.51
CA GLY A 88 -6.18 -2.66 4.74
C GLY A 88 -7.17 -1.49 4.73
N ARG A 89 -7.22 -0.74 3.62
CA ARG A 89 -8.16 0.36 3.42
C ARG A 89 -9.63 -0.07 3.55
N GLN A 90 -9.99 -1.24 3.01
CA GLN A 90 -11.36 -1.78 3.10
C GLN A 90 -11.77 -2.18 4.52
N THR A 91 -10.84 -2.19 5.48
CA THR A 91 -11.16 -2.47 6.89
C THR A 91 -11.58 -1.22 7.68
N PHE A 92 -11.64 -0.05 7.04
CA PHE A 92 -12.11 1.20 7.64
C PHE A 92 -11.41 1.54 8.98
N GLY A 93 -10.09 1.36 9.05
CA GLY A 93 -9.27 1.73 10.22
C GLY A 93 -9.07 0.60 11.24
N VAL A 94 -9.50 -0.63 10.97
CA VAL A 94 -9.05 -1.80 11.74
C VAL A 94 -7.57 -2.08 11.45
N TYR A 95 -7.19 -2.12 10.17
CA TYR A 95 -5.81 -2.03 9.72
C TYR A 95 -5.52 -0.58 9.37
N ASP A 96 -4.55 -0.01 10.05
CA ASP A 96 -4.36 1.43 10.10
C ASP A 96 -3.24 1.88 9.17
N MET A 97 -3.51 2.88 8.34
CA MET A 97 -2.62 3.33 7.27
C MET A 97 -2.63 4.86 7.21
N TYR A 98 -1.47 5.50 7.30
CA TYR A 98 -1.32 6.95 7.21
C TYR A 98 0.08 7.40 6.82
N MET A 99 0.19 8.66 6.42
CA MET A 99 1.46 9.38 6.35
C MET A 99 1.64 10.18 7.64
N ASN A 100 2.80 10.07 8.28
CA ASN A 100 3.12 10.91 9.44
C ASN A 100 3.61 12.31 9.01
N ASP A 101 3.81 13.20 9.97
CA ASP A 101 4.22 14.59 9.72
C ASP A 101 5.59 14.71 9.03
N ALA A 102 6.42 13.67 9.13
CA ALA A 102 7.70 13.57 8.44
C ALA A 102 7.58 13.01 7.00
N GLY A 103 6.37 12.88 6.46
CA GLY A 103 6.14 12.35 5.10
C GLY A 103 6.30 10.84 4.97
N ASN A 104 6.49 10.11 6.08
CA ASN A 104 6.69 8.66 6.03
C ASN A 104 5.35 7.92 6.09
N LEU A 105 5.17 6.98 5.17
CA LEU A 105 4.04 6.04 5.21
C LEU A 105 4.20 5.05 6.37
N ARG A 106 3.12 4.88 7.13
CA ARG A 106 3.02 4.06 8.34
C ARG A 106 1.80 3.15 8.25
N SER A 107 2.03 1.84 8.32
CA SER A 107 1.00 0.80 8.29
C SER A 107 1.01 -0.01 9.58
N PHE A 108 -0.14 -0.33 10.15
CA PHE A 108 -0.27 -1.14 11.37
C PHE A 108 -1.39 -2.17 11.24
N CYS A 109 -1.14 -3.38 11.73
CA CYS A 109 -2.19 -4.40 11.81
C CYS A 109 -3.19 -4.07 12.92
N LYS A 110 -4.30 -4.83 12.95
CA LYS A 110 -5.37 -4.68 13.95
C LYS A 110 -4.89 -4.66 15.42
N GLU A 111 -3.84 -5.42 15.74
CA GLU A 111 -3.28 -5.53 17.08
C GLU A 111 -2.39 -4.32 17.46
N HIS A 112 -1.84 -3.63 16.46
CA HIS A 112 -0.84 -2.57 16.65
C HIS A 112 -1.29 -1.20 16.15
N ARG A 113 -2.57 -1.05 15.80
CA ARG A 113 -3.12 0.24 15.41
C ARG A 113 -3.03 1.23 16.58
N PRO A 114 -2.68 2.50 16.34
CA PRO A 114 -2.75 3.55 17.36
C PRO A 114 -4.17 3.64 17.94
N LYS A 115 -4.32 3.58 19.27
CA LYS A 115 -5.63 3.71 19.93
C LYS A 115 -6.18 5.14 19.91
N PHE A 116 -5.30 6.12 19.78
CA PHE A 116 -5.62 7.53 19.66
C PHE A 116 -4.79 8.12 18.52
N ARG A 117 -5.47 8.61 17.48
CA ARG A 117 -4.86 9.55 16.54
C ARG A 117 -5.35 10.94 16.92
N PRO A 118 -4.46 11.90 17.24
CA PRO A 118 -4.84 13.30 17.25
C PRO A 118 -5.42 13.61 15.85
N ARG A 119 -6.58 14.27 15.79
CA ARG A 119 -7.04 14.83 14.52
C ARG A 119 -5.95 15.78 14.04
N LEU A 120 -5.52 15.65 12.78
CA LEU A 120 -4.65 16.62 12.13
C LEU A 120 -5.26 18.01 12.39
N GLN A 121 -4.60 18.79 13.24
CA GLN A 121 -4.95 20.20 13.39
C GLN A 121 -4.38 20.88 12.15
N ASN A 122 -5.25 21.25 11.21
CA ASN A 122 -4.87 22.15 10.14
C ASN A 122 -4.48 23.48 10.79
N SER A 123 -3.18 23.79 10.79
CA SER A 123 -2.65 25.13 11.03
C SER A 123 -2.81 25.98 9.78
#